data_AF-A0A7S3Z803-F1
#
_entry.id   AF-A0A7S3Z803-F1
#
_cell.length_a   1.000
_cell.length_b   1.000
_cell.length_c   1.000
_cell.angle_alpha   90.00
_cell.angle_beta   90.00
_cell.angle_gamma   90.00
#
_symmetry.space_group_name_H-M   'P 1'
#
loop_
_entity.id
_entity.type
_entity.pdbx_description
1 polymer ?
#
loop_
_entity_poly.entity_id
_entity_poly.type
_entity_poly.pdbx_seq_one_letter_code
_entity_poly.pdbx_strand_id
1 'polypeptide(L)'
;MASFVPVSVGDYLKKFGDLLNKKYKSIKSNDLVVKATDGEGMSIETQIVSAYPKADQSPQGTVKITYKDKPTASKLEFYTDSQVKITGKAETTYFKGWKFTGSGAMIPPYLIIPKKHLSNVAFSAEYTQNKFTGKGSVVYKKAFANASPPVKAMDAVDLAGAFSFGNNGVSIGGKVGGTYADKKFAVTGWGAGANVKKGDIVFGIFSNKFEDVTTGVHYKYSKKTAVGIQTTMKKAFPKKPEEKKAFSSKSLMDIGAGVDYKFNKDTTLQGKVDIGLAMVNPVDTSAKATLEQTVSVGGVMEYALTDFNSKLQLTTICKASGADLGLKLTYGDK
;
A
#
# COMPACT_ATOMS: atom_id res chain seq x y z
N MET A 1 5.73 29.54 -16.00
CA MET A 1 6.14 28.11 -15.94
C MET A 1 5.45 27.47 -14.74
N ALA A 2 4.80 26.31 -14.91
CA ALA A 2 4.17 25.62 -13.76
C ALA A 2 5.26 25.16 -12.77
N SER A 3 5.14 25.58 -11.51
CA SER A 3 6.07 25.21 -10.45
C SER A 3 6.09 23.68 -10.27
N PHE A 4 7.28 23.07 -10.35
CA PHE A 4 7.46 21.64 -10.09
C PHE A 4 7.28 21.36 -8.61
N VAL A 5 6.24 20.60 -8.26
CA VAL A 5 6.01 20.12 -6.89
C VAL A 5 6.80 18.83 -6.67
N PRO A 6 7.69 18.74 -5.67
CA PRO A 6 8.44 17.53 -5.38
C PRO A 6 7.54 16.37 -5.00
N VAL A 7 7.96 15.17 -5.37
CA VAL A 7 7.27 13.93 -5.00
C VAL A 7 7.67 13.55 -3.57
N SER A 8 6.72 13.20 -2.70
CA SER A 8 7.04 12.70 -1.37
C SER A 8 7.81 11.38 -1.46
N VAL A 9 8.78 11.14 -0.56
CA VAL A 9 9.66 9.95 -0.63
C VAL A 9 8.89 8.62 -0.69
N GLY A 10 7.77 8.52 0.04
CA GLY A 10 6.88 7.33 -0.01
C GLY A 10 6.22 7.11 -1.38
N ASP A 11 6.15 8.15 -2.20
CA ASP A 11 5.50 8.15 -3.51
C ASP A 11 6.49 8.02 -4.68
N TYR A 12 7.80 7.98 -4.44
CA TYR A 12 8.84 7.84 -5.48
C TYR A 12 8.62 6.64 -6.39
N LEU A 13 8.11 5.54 -5.82
CA LEU A 13 7.85 4.29 -6.53
C LEU A 13 6.36 4.01 -6.74
N LYS A 14 5.47 4.90 -6.29
CA LYS A 14 4.02 4.62 -6.22
C LYS A 14 3.38 4.42 -7.59
N LYS A 15 3.82 5.14 -8.62
CA LYS A 15 3.29 4.94 -9.98
C LYS A 15 3.54 3.52 -10.51
N PHE A 16 4.70 2.93 -10.18
CA PHE A 16 5.03 1.56 -10.54
C PHE A 16 4.25 0.57 -9.66
N GLY A 17 4.26 0.83 -8.34
CA GLY A 17 3.54 0.01 -7.36
C GLY A 17 2.04 -0.07 -7.67
N ASP A 18 1.40 1.04 -8.04
CA ASP A 18 -0.01 1.11 -8.41
C ASP A 18 -0.29 0.28 -9.68
N LEU A 19 0.58 0.37 -10.69
CA LEU A 19 0.42 -0.38 -11.94
C LEU A 19 0.54 -1.90 -11.72
N LEU A 20 1.48 -2.33 -10.87
CA LEU A 20 1.74 -3.76 -10.61
C LEU A 20 0.80 -4.38 -9.57
N ASN A 21 0.27 -3.59 -8.62
CA ASN A 21 -0.40 -4.14 -7.43
C ASN A 21 -1.86 -3.75 -7.25
N LYS A 22 -2.29 -2.59 -7.76
CA LYS A 22 -3.55 -1.98 -7.30
C LYS A 22 -4.78 -2.84 -7.62
N LYS A 23 -4.85 -3.40 -8.83
CA LYS A 23 -5.99 -4.23 -9.25
C LYS A 23 -5.82 -5.72 -8.90
N TYR A 24 -4.59 -6.21 -8.86
CA TYR A 24 -4.29 -7.62 -8.53
C TYR A 24 -4.50 -7.98 -7.06
N LYS A 25 -4.29 -7.04 -6.14
CA LYS A 25 -4.49 -7.30 -4.70
C LYS A 25 -5.96 -7.45 -4.30
N SER A 26 -6.90 -7.06 -5.15
CA SER A 26 -8.31 -6.86 -4.78
C SER A 26 -9.27 -7.99 -5.18
N ILE A 27 -8.82 -9.04 -5.86
CA ILE A 27 -9.75 -10.04 -6.42
C ILE A 27 -9.19 -11.42 -6.10
N LYS A 28 -9.34 -11.84 -4.85
CA LYS A 28 -9.10 -13.23 -4.44
C LYS A 28 -10.40 -14.02 -4.28
N SER A 29 -11.55 -13.39 -4.52
CA SER A 29 -12.84 -13.89 -4.10
C SER A 29 -13.98 -13.21 -4.86
N ASN A 30 -15.14 -13.88 -4.90
CA ASN A 30 -16.41 -13.34 -5.37
C ASN A 30 -16.87 -12.22 -4.43
N ASP A 31 -16.24 -11.05 -4.55
CA ASP A 31 -16.51 -9.91 -3.70
C ASP A 31 -17.71 -9.14 -4.25
N LEU A 32 -18.68 -8.88 -3.38
CA LEU A 32 -19.78 -7.96 -3.64
C LEU A 32 -19.43 -6.60 -3.03
N VAL A 33 -19.43 -5.54 -3.84
CA VAL A 33 -19.23 -4.16 -3.37
C VAL A 33 -20.44 -3.31 -3.72
N VAL A 34 -21.02 -2.67 -2.72
CA VAL A 34 -22.13 -1.71 -2.88
C VAL A 34 -21.63 -0.33 -2.48
N LYS A 35 -21.79 0.65 -3.37
CA LYS A 35 -21.40 2.04 -3.12
C LYS A 35 -22.62 2.94 -3.22
N ALA A 36 -22.87 3.71 -2.19
CA ALA A 36 -23.86 4.78 -2.17
C ALA A 36 -23.15 6.12 -1.95
N THR A 37 -23.65 7.18 -2.58
CA THR A 37 -23.14 8.55 -2.42
C THR A 37 -24.32 9.50 -2.34
N ASP A 38 -24.23 10.53 -1.50
CA ASP A 38 -25.24 11.60 -1.44
C ASP A 38 -25.05 12.66 -2.54
N GLY A 39 -23.92 12.63 -3.24
CA GLY A 39 -23.53 13.60 -4.27
C GLY A 39 -22.90 14.89 -3.71
N GLU A 40 -23.05 15.13 -2.42
CA GLU A 40 -22.68 16.37 -1.75
C GLU A 40 -21.37 16.25 -0.97
N GLY A 41 -21.06 15.08 -0.40
CA GLY A 41 -19.82 14.86 0.34
C GLY A 41 -19.70 13.51 1.06
N MET A 42 -20.79 12.77 1.25
CA MET A 42 -20.78 11.46 1.90
C MET A 42 -20.81 10.32 0.88
N SER A 43 -20.00 9.30 1.14
CA SER A 43 -20.07 8.03 0.41
C SER A 43 -19.97 6.85 1.37
N ILE A 44 -20.83 5.87 1.21
CA ILE A 44 -20.85 4.61 1.95
C ILE A 44 -20.45 3.50 0.98
N GLU A 45 -19.46 2.71 1.35
CA GLU A 45 -19.02 1.53 0.61
C GLU A 45 -19.14 0.32 1.53
N THR A 46 -20.01 -0.62 1.16
CA THR A 46 -20.14 -1.92 1.82
C THR A 46 -19.49 -2.97 0.94
N GLN A 47 -18.64 -3.82 1.51
CA GLN A 47 -18.02 -4.92 0.78
C GLN A 47 -18.21 -6.22 1.55
N ILE A 48 -18.68 -7.26 0.87
CA ILE A 48 -18.69 -8.64 1.35
C ILE A 48 -17.62 -9.39 0.59
N VAL A 49 -16.57 -9.80 1.31
CA VAL A 49 -15.49 -10.63 0.79
C VAL A 49 -15.94 -12.08 0.79
N SER A 50 -15.72 -12.78 -0.33
CA SER A 50 -16.17 -14.16 -0.52
C SER A 50 -17.67 -14.31 -0.26
N ALA A 51 -18.52 -13.57 -0.99
CA ALA A 51 -19.98 -13.66 -0.85
C ALA A 51 -20.50 -15.10 -1.06
N TYR A 52 -19.75 -15.92 -1.81
CA TYR A 52 -19.97 -17.36 -1.97
C TYR A 52 -18.69 -18.11 -1.53
N PRO A 53 -18.51 -18.36 -0.23
CA PRO A 53 -17.31 -19.00 0.27
C PRO A 53 -17.33 -20.51 -0.02
N LYS A 54 -16.15 -21.14 -0.02
CA LYS A 54 -16.05 -22.61 0.09
C LYS A 54 -16.53 -23.04 1.49
N ALA A 55 -16.92 -24.30 1.65
CA ALA A 55 -17.58 -24.85 2.84
C ALA A 55 -16.96 -24.49 4.20
N ASP A 56 -15.65 -24.19 4.26
CA ASP A 56 -14.90 -23.89 5.48
C ASP A 56 -14.58 -22.39 5.70
N GLN A 57 -15.19 -21.48 4.94
CA GLN A 57 -14.94 -20.04 5.07
C GLN A 57 -16.24 -19.28 5.35
N SER A 58 -16.22 -18.38 6.33
CA SER A 58 -17.32 -17.43 6.55
C SER A 58 -17.11 -16.18 5.70
N PRO A 59 -18.17 -15.60 5.10
CA PRO A 59 -18.08 -14.32 4.41
C PRO A 59 -17.59 -13.22 5.36
N GLN A 60 -16.72 -12.33 4.88
CA GLN A 60 -16.25 -11.19 5.69
C GLN A 60 -16.87 -9.89 5.17
N GLY A 61 -17.76 -9.32 5.97
CA GLY A 61 -18.34 -8.00 5.71
C GLY A 61 -17.41 -6.87 6.15
N THR A 62 -17.40 -5.78 5.38
CA THR A 62 -16.79 -4.50 5.75
C THR A 62 -17.72 -3.35 5.35
N VAL A 63 -17.74 -2.32 6.18
CA VAL A 63 -18.45 -1.07 5.88
C VAL A 63 -17.46 0.07 6.02
N LYS A 64 -17.37 0.89 4.98
CA LYS A 64 -16.57 2.10 4.94
C LYS A 64 -17.46 3.31 4.69
N ILE A 65 -17.43 4.26 5.60
CA ILE A 65 -18.10 5.56 5.46
C ILE A 65 -17.02 6.60 5.22
N THR A 66 -17.18 7.41 4.17
CA THR A 66 -16.30 8.53 3.88
C THR A 66 -17.11 9.80 3.82
N TYR A 67 -16.73 10.80 4.60
CA TYR A 67 -17.26 12.15 4.53
C TYR A 67 -16.17 13.09 4.02
N LYS A 68 -16.51 13.96 3.07
CA LYS A 68 -15.65 14.98 2.52
C LYS A 68 -16.36 16.32 2.59
N ASP A 69 -15.81 17.21 3.40
CA ASP A 69 -16.23 18.59 3.42
C ASP A 69 -15.47 19.36 2.32
N LYS A 70 -16.16 19.68 1.22
CA LYS A 70 -15.57 20.37 0.06
C LYS A 70 -14.97 21.75 0.43
N PRO A 71 -15.66 22.61 1.21
CA PRO A 71 -15.12 23.87 1.71
C PRO A 71 -13.78 23.79 2.45
N THR A 72 -13.61 22.85 3.38
CA THR A 72 -12.40 22.76 4.22
C THR A 72 -11.38 21.74 3.72
N ALA A 73 -11.68 21.04 2.63
CA ALA A 73 -10.93 19.87 2.13
C ALA A 73 -10.69 18.80 3.22
N SER A 74 -11.52 18.78 4.26
CA SER A 74 -11.43 17.82 5.34
C SER A 74 -12.08 16.51 4.93
N LYS A 75 -11.45 15.39 5.31
CA LYS A 75 -11.92 14.04 4.99
C LYS A 75 -11.97 13.20 6.25
N LEU A 76 -13.12 12.61 6.54
CA LEU A 76 -13.28 11.60 7.58
C LEU A 76 -13.55 10.26 6.91
N GLU A 77 -12.85 9.21 7.32
CA GLU A 77 -13.11 7.83 6.93
C GLU A 77 -13.31 6.98 8.17
N PHE A 78 -14.42 6.24 8.22
CA PHE A 78 -14.68 5.22 9.22
C PHE A 78 -14.77 3.88 8.52
N TYR A 79 -14.20 2.86 9.13
CA TYR A 79 -14.19 1.49 8.64
C TYR A 79 -14.51 0.55 9.79
N THR A 80 -15.37 -0.43 9.52
CA THR A 80 -15.58 -1.58 10.40
C THR A 80 -15.52 -2.86 9.57
N ASP A 81 -15.03 -3.94 10.17
CA ASP A 81 -15.04 -5.27 9.57
C ASP A 81 -15.79 -6.29 10.44
N SER A 82 -15.95 -7.49 9.89
CA SER A 82 -16.52 -8.66 10.56
C SER A 82 -15.79 -9.09 11.85
N GLN A 83 -14.57 -8.60 12.09
CA GLN A 83 -13.84 -8.78 13.35
C GLN A 83 -14.09 -7.61 14.33
N VAL A 84 -15.04 -6.73 13.99
CA VAL A 84 -15.43 -5.50 14.71
C VAL A 84 -14.24 -4.57 14.95
N LYS A 85 -13.23 -4.61 14.07
CA LYS A 85 -12.14 -3.65 14.11
C LYS A 85 -12.65 -2.33 13.55
N ILE A 86 -12.73 -1.33 14.42
CA ILE A 86 -13.13 0.03 14.04
C ILE A 86 -11.86 0.82 13.73
N THR A 87 -11.77 1.37 12.53
CA THR A 87 -10.69 2.26 12.12
C THR A 87 -11.26 3.61 11.72
N GLY A 88 -10.75 4.68 12.32
CA GLY A 88 -11.08 6.06 11.98
C GLY A 88 -9.87 6.75 11.37
N LYS A 89 -10.10 7.61 10.37
CA LYS A 89 -9.07 8.46 9.78
C LYS A 89 -9.65 9.85 9.51
N ALA A 90 -8.94 10.88 9.94
CA ALA A 90 -9.24 12.27 9.65
C ALA A 90 -8.07 12.88 8.87
N GLU A 91 -8.35 13.56 7.78
CA GLU A 91 -7.39 14.38 7.02
C GLU A 91 -7.91 15.81 6.94
N THR A 92 -7.02 16.79 7.06
CA THR A 92 -7.39 18.21 6.93
C THR A 92 -6.22 19.04 6.41
N THR A 93 -6.54 20.17 5.80
CA THR A 93 -5.61 21.06 5.09
C THR A 93 -5.87 22.51 5.55
N TYR A 94 -5.66 22.78 6.84
CA TYR A 94 -5.96 24.10 7.44
C TYR A 94 -5.07 25.24 6.92
N PHE A 95 -3.80 24.95 6.61
CA PHE A 95 -2.85 25.97 6.14
C PHE A 95 -2.32 25.59 4.76
N LYS A 96 -2.07 26.61 3.93
CA LYS A 96 -1.52 26.40 2.58
C LYS A 96 -0.23 25.60 2.65
N GLY A 97 -0.20 24.46 1.97
CA GLY A 97 0.95 23.56 1.94
C GLY A 97 1.00 22.55 3.09
N TRP A 98 0.21 22.69 4.15
CA TRP A 98 0.17 21.74 5.26
C TRP A 98 -1.01 20.78 5.14
N LYS A 99 -0.72 19.48 5.28
CA LYS A 99 -1.70 18.41 5.41
C LYS A 99 -1.50 17.70 6.74
N PHE A 100 -2.55 17.65 7.55
CA PHE A 100 -2.57 16.90 8.79
C PHE A 100 -3.42 15.64 8.61
N THR A 101 -3.01 14.56 9.25
CA THR A 101 -3.73 13.29 9.25
C THR A 101 -3.68 12.66 10.62
N GLY A 102 -4.84 12.36 11.20
CA GLY A 102 -4.98 11.52 12.37
C GLY A 102 -5.65 10.21 11.98
N SER A 103 -5.21 9.09 12.54
CA SER A 103 -5.90 7.82 12.38
C SER A 103 -5.83 6.99 13.65
N GLY A 104 -6.89 6.28 13.96
CA GLY A 104 -6.97 5.36 15.08
C GLY A 104 -7.55 4.03 14.64
N ALA A 105 -7.09 2.94 15.23
CA ALA A 105 -7.75 1.65 15.12
C ALA A 105 -7.99 1.09 16.53
N MET A 106 -9.18 0.54 16.75
CA MET A 106 -9.60 -0.09 18.00
C MET A 106 -10.23 -1.44 17.69
N ILE A 107 -9.88 -2.45 18.48
CA ILE A 107 -10.61 -3.72 18.52
C ILE A 107 -11.31 -3.76 19.89
N PRO A 108 -12.65 -3.87 19.94
CA PRO A 108 -13.38 -3.87 21.19
C PRO A 108 -12.90 -4.96 22.15
N PRO A 109 -12.83 -4.66 23.46
CA PRO A 109 -12.18 -5.54 24.42
C PRO A 109 -12.89 -6.88 24.64
N TYR A 110 -14.19 -6.95 24.39
CA TYR A 110 -15.00 -8.15 24.58
C TYR A 110 -14.79 -9.24 23.50
N LEU A 111 -14.06 -8.95 22.41
CA LEU A 111 -13.83 -9.88 21.30
C LEU A 111 -12.48 -10.59 21.34
N ILE A 112 -11.59 -10.25 22.28
CA ILE A 112 -10.26 -10.86 22.36
C ILE A 112 -10.03 -11.52 23.72
N ILE A 113 -10.05 -12.86 23.71
CA ILE A 113 -9.47 -13.72 24.75
C ILE A 113 -7.95 -13.85 24.46
N PRO A 114 -7.06 -14.00 25.45
CA PRO A 114 -6.34 -12.96 26.19
C PRO A 114 -5.17 -12.29 25.40
N LYS A 115 -5.29 -12.10 24.08
CA LYS A 115 -4.21 -11.52 23.26
C LYS A 115 -4.33 -10.00 23.14
N LYS A 116 -3.52 -9.28 23.92
CA LYS A 116 -3.13 -7.84 23.79
C LYS A 116 -4.06 -6.97 22.92
N HIS A 117 -4.89 -6.15 23.57
CA HIS A 117 -5.62 -5.07 22.90
C HIS A 117 -4.63 -4.15 22.18
N LEU A 118 -4.63 -4.17 20.85
CA LEU A 118 -3.81 -3.27 20.03
C LEU A 118 -4.65 -2.08 19.64
N SER A 119 -4.54 -1.00 20.41
CA SER A 119 -5.00 0.32 19.98
C SER A 119 -3.78 1.11 19.50
N ASN A 120 -3.83 1.52 18.23
CA ASN A 120 -2.81 2.38 17.65
C ASN A 120 -3.45 3.70 17.26
N VAL A 121 -2.85 4.80 17.70
CA VAL A 121 -3.21 6.14 17.25
C VAL A 121 -2.01 6.73 16.54
N ALA A 122 -2.20 7.16 15.29
CA ALA A 122 -1.17 7.74 14.47
C ALA A 122 -1.55 9.17 14.10
N PHE A 123 -0.57 10.06 14.18
CA PHE A 123 -0.65 11.43 13.68
C PHE A 123 0.46 11.64 12.66
N SER A 124 0.16 12.37 11.59
CA SER A 124 1.18 12.83 10.66
C SER A 124 0.88 14.24 10.18
N ALA A 125 1.94 15.00 9.97
CA ALA A 125 1.92 16.31 9.34
C ALA A 125 2.84 16.26 8.12
N GLU A 126 2.34 16.73 6.98
CA GLU A 126 3.07 16.85 5.73
C GLU A 126 3.03 18.31 5.29
N TYR A 127 4.19 18.86 4.97
CA TYR A 127 4.36 20.22 4.49
C TYR A 127 4.95 20.18 3.09
N THR A 128 4.29 20.86 2.14
CA THR A 128 4.72 20.96 0.75
C THR A 128 4.70 22.43 0.33
N GLN A 129 5.87 22.97 0.02
CA GLN A 129 6.00 24.32 -0.50
C GLN A 129 7.19 24.40 -1.46
N ASN A 130 6.99 25.07 -2.59
CA ASN A 130 8.02 25.32 -3.60
C ASN A 130 8.72 23.99 -4.00
N LYS A 131 10.02 23.92 -3.73
CA LYS A 131 10.94 22.85 -4.04
C LYS A 131 11.15 21.89 -2.86
N PHE A 132 10.29 21.91 -1.85
CA PHE A 132 10.41 21.08 -0.65
C PHE A 132 9.10 20.38 -0.28
N THR A 133 9.21 19.12 0.12
CA THR A 133 8.17 18.38 0.84
C THR A 133 8.77 17.69 2.06
N GLY A 134 8.19 17.89 3.24
CA GLY A 134 8.58 17.22 4.48
C GLY A 134 7.37 16.54 5.13
N LYS A 135 7.58 15.38 5.76
CA LYS A 135 6.54 14.66 6.49
C LYS A 135 7.09 14.13 7.80
N GLY A 136 6.40 14.44 8.90
CA GLY A 136 6.61 13.82 10.20
C GLY A 136 5.41 12.96 10.56
N SER A 137 5.64 11.83 11.20
CA SER A 137 4.58 11.01 11.78
C SER A 137 4.98 10.41 13.12
N VAL A 138 4.00 10.30 13.99
CA VAL A 138 4.11 9.70 15.32
C VAL A 138 3.03 8.64 15.43
N VAL A 139 3.40 7.43 15.83
CA VAL A 139 2.45 6.35 16.12
C VAL A 139 2.60 5.96 17.57
N TYR A 140 1.52 6.17 18.33
CA TYR A 140 1.38 5.71 19.70
C TYR A 140 0.82 4.30 19.66
N LYS A 141 1.60 3.34 20.16
CA LYS A 141 1.15 1.96 20.36
C LYS A 141 0.86 1.77 21.84
N LYS A 142 -0.33 1.31 22.16
CA LYS A 142 -0.69 0.93 23.52
C LYS A 142 -1.24 -0.49 23.53
N ALA A 143 -0.61 -1.37 24.29
CA ALA A 143 -1.25 -2.59 24.74
C ALA A 143 -2.07 -2.24 26.00
N PHE A 144 -3.40 -2.33 25.94
CA PHE A 144 -4.15 -2.37 27.19
C PHE A 144 -3.96 -3.78 27.78
N ALA A 145 -3.25 -3.85 28.91
CA ALA A 145 -3.41 -5.00 29.80
C ALA A 145 -4.78 -4.89 30.48
N ASN A 146 -5.42 -6.03 30.76
CA ASN A 146 -6.76 -6.12 31.32
C ASN A 146 -6.95 -5.19 32.54
N ALA A 147 -8.16 -4.63 32.61
CA ALA A 147 -8.60 -3.49 33.41
C ALA A 147 -8.11 -3.40 34.88
N SER A 148 -7.87 -2.13 35.27
CA SER A 148 -7.92 -1.48 36.60
C SER A 148 -7.18 -2.07 37.82
N PRO A 149 -6.41 -1.26 38.60
CA PRO A 149 -6.06 0.16 38.40
C PRO A 149 -4.59 0.33 37.92
N PRO A 150 -4.05 1.55 37.85
CA PRO A 150 -4.12 2.54 36.77
C PRO A 150 -3.03 2.38 35.68
N VAL A 151 -3.29 3.07 34.57
CA VAL A 151 -2.45 3.24 33.38
C VAL A 151 -1.13 3.99 33.69
N LYS A 152 0.01 3.41 33.29
CA LYS A 152 1.27 4.01 32.75
C LYS A 152 2.12 2.82 32.27
N ALA A 153 2.56 2.69 31.01
CA ALA A 153 3.28 3.63 30.17
C ALA A 153 2.88 3.51 28.68
N MET A 154 3.32 4.47 27.85
CA MET A 154 3.37 4.25 26.39
C MET A 154 4.42 3.16 26.14
N ASP A 155 3.99 1.98 25.67
CA ASP A 155 4.91 0.84 25.45
C ASP A 155 5.94 1.14 24.36
N ALA A 156 5.51 1.88 23.33
CA ALA A 156 6.39 2.37 22.27
C ALA A 156 5.78 3.56 21.53
N VAL A 157 6.64 4.49 21.13
CA VAL A 157 6.33 5.56 20.18
C VAL A 157 7.18 5.36 18.94
N ASP A 158 6.56 5.09 17.80
CA ASP A 158 7.27 5.10 16.53
C ASP A 158 7.26 6.51 15.97
N LEU A 159 8.45 6.99 15.61
CA LEU A 159 8.67 8.27 14.95
C LEU A 159 9.16 7.98 13.53
N ALA A 160 8.60 8.68 12.55
CA ALA A 160 9.15 8.68 11.20
C ALA A 160 9.19 10.09 10.63
N GLY A 161 10.29 10.41 9.98
CA GLY A 161 10.50 11.63 9.23
C GLY A 161 10.83 11.28 7.78
N ALA A 162 10.31 12.04 6.84
CA ALA A 162 10.68 11.97 5.43
C ALA A 162 10.80 13.39 4.86
N PHE A 163 11.73 13.59 3.95
CA PHE A 163 11.90 14.87 3.27
C PHE A 163 12.29 14.64 1.81
N SER A 164 11.90 15.56 0.94
CA SER A 164 12.23 15.57 -0.49
C SER A 164 12.45 17.00 -0.96
N PHE A 165 13.47 17.18 -1.79
CA PHE A 165 13.77 18.42 -2.49
C PHE A 165 13.61 18.22 -3.99
N GLY A 166 12.92 19.15 -4.66
CA GLY A 166 12.58 19.07 -6.07
C GLY A 166 13.24 20.16 -6.90
N ASN A 167 13.85 19.82 -8.04
CA ASN A 167 14.31 20.80 -9.01
C ASN A 167 14.24 20.23 -10.44
N ASN A 168 13.67 20.99 -11.38
CA ASN A 168 13.65 20.68 -12.81
C ASN A 168 13.24 19.22 -13.15
N GLY A 169 12.18 18.70 -12.51
CA GLY A 169 11.69 17.34 -12.76
C GLY A 169 12.36 16.27 -11.89
N VAL A 170 13.42 16.59 -11.16
CA VAL A 170 14.12 15.69 -10.24
C VAL A 170 13.64 15.94 -8.81
N SER A 171 13.41 14.89 -8.03
CA SER A 171 13.17 14.92 -6.58
C SER A 171 14.18 14.01 -5.88
N ILE A 172 14.87 14.50 -4.86
CA ILE A 172 15.83 13.71 -4.06
C ILE A 172 15.45 13.83 -2.60
N GLY A 173 15.50 12.73 -1.85
CA GLY A 173 15.02 12.74 -0.49
C GLY A 173 15.39 11.51 0.31
N GLY A 174 15.07 11.57 1.60
CA GLY A 174 15.33 10.50 2.54
C GLY A 174 14.18 10.30 3.51
N LYS A 175 14.21 9.16 4.18
CA LYS A 175 13.34 8.86 5.33
C LYS A 175 14.18 8.28 6.45
N VAL A 176 13.77 8.57 7.68
CA VAL A 176 14.31 7.98 8.90
C VAL A 176 13.14 7.56 9.77
N GLY A 177 13.28 6.41 10.42
CA GLY A 177 12.32 5.86 11.37
C GLY A 177 13.05 5.43 12.62
N GLY A 178 12.43 5.65 13.77
CA GLY A 178 12.92 5.19 15.04
C GLY A 178 11.78 4.83 15.96
N THR A 179 12.11 4.05 16.99
CA THR A 179 11.17 3.67 18.03
C THR A 179 11.74 4.14 19.35
N TYR A 180 10.93 4.85 20.11
CA TYR A 180 11.20 5.19 21.51
C TYR A 180 10.42 4.21 22.39
N ALA A 181 11.14 3.35 23.10
CA ALA A 181 10.58 2.37 24.03
C ALA A 181 11.56 2.20 25.19
N ASP A 182 11.07 1.85 26.39
CA ASP A 182 11.90 1.60 27.57
C ASP A 182 12.90 2.73 27.87
N LYS A 183 12.46 3.98 27.69
CA LYS A 183 13.25 5.21 27.84
C LYS A 183 14.46 5.33 26.90
N LYS A 184 14.55 4.52 25.84
CA LYS A 184 15.63 4.55 24.84
C LYS A 184 15.08 4.79 23.45
N PHE A 185 15.79 5.61 22.67
CA PHE A 185 15.52 5.80 21.25
C PHE A 185 16.41 4.86 20.43
N ALA A 186 15.80 4.07 19.54
CA ALA A 186 16.52 3.24 18.59
C ALA A 186 16.11 3.61 17.16
N VAL A 187 17.09 3.87 16.30
CA VAL A 187 16.85 4.03 14.86
C VAL A 187 16.52 2.66 14.28
N THR A 188 15.29 2.49 13.80
CA THR A 188 14.79 1.21 13.29
C THR A 188 14.88 1.11 11.77
N GLY A 189 14.91 2.25 11.07
CA GLY A 189 14.97 2.29 9.62
C GLY A 189 15.47 3.63 9.09
N TRP A 190 16.11 3.61 7.93
CA TRP A 190 16.40 4.81 7.17
C TRP A 190 16.54 4.44 5.70
N GLY A 191 16.39 5.41 4.81
CA GLY A 191 16.55 5.18 3.39
C GLY A 191 16.64 6.48 2.62
N ALA A 192 17.14 6.39 1.40
CA ALA A 192 17.32 7.52 0.51
C ALA A 192 16.90 7.13 -0.91
N GLY A 193 16.52 8.10 -1.71
CA GLY A 193 16.14 7.85 -3.08
C GLY A 193 16.02 9.11 -3.91
N ALA A 194 15.72 8.88 -5.18
CA ALA A 194 15.44 9.93 -6.13
C ALA A 194 14.30 9.52 -7.06
N ASN A 195 13.61 10.52 -7.59
CA ASN A 195 12.61 10.39 -8.64
C ASN A 195 12.93 11.41 -9.73
N VAL A 196 12.84 11.01 -10.99
CA VAL A 196 13.04 11.89 -12.14
C VAL A 196 11.82 11.78 -13.05
N LYS A 197 11.19 12.91 -13.34
CA LYS A 197 10.11 13.03 -14.32
C LYS A 197 10.62 13.85 -15.50
N LYS A 198 10.63 13.24 -16.69
CA LYS A 198 10.94 13.89 -17.97
C LYS A 198 9.83 13.58 -18.96
N GLY A 199 8.99 14.57 -19.24
CA GLY A 199 7.79 14.39 -20.07
C GLY A 199 6.85 13.31 -19.49
N ASP A 200 6.57 12.30 -20.29
CA ASP A 200 5.71 11.16 -19.97
C ASP A 200 6.44 9.99 -19.26
N ILE A 201 7.75 10.12 -19.06
CA ILE A 201 8.57 9.12 -18.39
C ILE A 201 8.85 9.54 -16.94
N VAL A 202 8.71 8.58 -16.02
CA VAL A 202 9.07 8.70 -14.61
C VAL A 202 10.02 7.56 -14.25
N PHE A 203 11.17 7.91 -13.71
CA PHE A 203 12.14 7.00 -13.12
C PHE A 203 12.16 7.19 -11.61
N GLY A 204 12.28 6.12 -10.85
CA GLY A 204 12.44 6.16 -9.40
C GLY A 204 13.49 5.18 -8.94
N ILE A 205 14.25 5.57 -7.92
CA ILE A 205 15.12 4.69 -7.15
C ILE A 205 14.92 5.00 -5.68
N PHE A 206 14.84 3.95 -4.87
CA PHE A 206 14.80 4.08 -3.43
C PHE A 206 15.58 2.94 -2.81
N SER A 207 16.38 3.26 -1.80
CA SER A 207 17.09 2.26 -1.03
C SER A 207 16.76 2.36 0.45
N ASN A 208 16.49 1.21 1.06
CA ASN A 208 16.27 1.07 2.50
C ASN A 208 17.54 0.51 3.13
N LYS A 209 18.14 1.27 4.05
CA LYS A 209 19.41 0.98 4.73
C LYS A 209 20.60 0.68 3.80
N PHE A 210 20.52 1.02 2.51
CA PHE A 210 21.44 0.52 1.47
C PHE A 210 21.53 -1.01 1.38
N GLU A 211 20.52 -1.72 1.89
CA GLU A 211 20.45 -3.18 1.85
C GLU A 211 19.44 -3.64 0.79
N ASP A 212 18.28 -3.00 0.73
CA ASP A 212 17.30 -3.24 -0.32
C ASP A 212 17.27 -2.05 -1.27
N VAL A 213 17.39 -2.28 -2.57
CA VAL A 213 17.32 -1.25 -3.61
C VAL A 213 16.15 -1.57 -4.52
N THR A 214 15.21 -0.65 -4.61
CA THR A 214 14.10 -0.74 -5.56
C THR A 214 14.21 0.37 -6.59
N THR A 215 14.19 -0.01 -7.87
CA THR A 215 14.14 0.90 -9.01
C THR A 215 12.86 0.70 -9.79
N GLY A 216 12.42 1.74 -10.50
CA GLY A 216 11.26 1.63 -11.39
C GLY A 216 11.27 2.65 -12.51
N VAL A 217 10.65 2.28 -13.63
CA VAL A 217 10.43 3.10 -14.82
C VAL A 217 8.97 3.00 -15.23
N HIS A 218 8.37 4.12 -15.59
CA HIS A 218 6.96 4.23 -15.93
C HIS A 218 6.90 5.17 -17.10
N TYR A 219 6.29 4.70 -18.17
CA TYR A 219 6.15 5.47 -19.37
C TYR A 219 4.68 5.52 -19.77
N LYS A 220 4.16 6.73 -19.85
CA LYS A 220 2.82 6.98 -20.39
C LYS A 220 2.94 7.10 -21.91
N TYR A 221 2.78 5.97 -22.60
CA TYR A 221 2.85 5.92 -24.05
C TYR A 221 1.74 6.75 -24.73
N SER A 222 0.54 6.77 -24.16
CA SER A 222 -0.58 7.57 -24.69
C SER A 222 -1.55 8.00 -23.58
N LYS A 223 -2.64 8.70 -23.95
CA LYS A 223 -3.75 8.96 -23.01
C LYS A 223 -4.42 7.67 -22.50
N LYS A 224 -4.30 6.58 -23.26
CA LYS A 224 -4.93 5.28 -22.98
C LYS A 224 -3.96 4.24 -22.43
N THR A 225 -2.67 4.35 -22.74
CA THR A 225 -1.68 3.30 -22.45
C THR A 225 -0.58 3.81 -21.53
N ALA A 226 -0.28 3.03 -20.48
CA ALA A 226 0.88 3.20 -19.64
C ALA A 226 1.58 1.86 -19.43
N VAL A 227 2.91 1.88 -19.37
CA VAL A 227 3.73 0.70 -19.07
C VAL A 227 4.65 1.01 -17.91
N GLY A 228 5.01 -0.01 -17.14
CA GLY A 228 5.95 0.13 -16.05
C GLY A 228 6.79 -1.11 -15.82
N ILE A 229 8.02 -0.90 -15.37
CA ILE A 229 8.93 -1.95 -14.90
C ILE A 229 9.41 -1.54 -13.51
N GLN A 230 9.46 -2.49 -12.58
CA GLN A 230 10.02 -2.32 -11.25
C GLN A 230 10.98 -3.46 -10.97
N THR A 231 12.15 -3.13 -10.41
CA THR A 231 13.13 -4.12 -9.97
C THR A 231 13.41 -3.89 -8.51
N THR A 232 13.44 -4.96 -7.71
CA THR A 232 13.86 -4.94 -6.30
C THR A 232 15.02 -5.89 -6.13
N MET A 233 16.17 -5.37 -5.74
CA MET A 233 17.33 -6.15 -5.33
C MET A 233 17.37 -6.19 -3.81
N LYS A 234 17.47 -7.39 -3.24
CA LYS A 234 17.59 -7.59 -1.79
C LYS A 234 19.01 -8.01 -1.46
N LYS A 235 19.49 -7.63 -0.28
CA LYS A 235 20.82 -8.02 0.17
C LYS A 235 20.94 -9.54 0.32
N ALA A 236 21.89 -10.12 -0.41
CA ALA A 236 22.10 -11.56 -0.52
C ALA A 236 22.83 -12.22 0.67
N PHE A 237 23.39 -11.45 1.63
CA PHE A 237 24.33 -12.00 2.62
C PHE A 237 24.09 -11.50 4.05
N PRO A 238 24.03 -12.40 5.05
CA PRO A 238 24.09 -12.01 6.47
C PRO A 238 25.47 -11.43 6.80
N LYS A 239 25.52 -10.40 7.64
CA LYS A 239 26.76 -9.73 8.07
C LYS A 239 27.63 -10.58 9.03
N LYS A 240 27.18 -11.76 9.47
CA LYS A 240 27.88 -12.60 10.46
C LYS A 240 27.88 -14.07 10.01
N PRO A 241 29.06 -14.71 9.90
CA PRO A 241 29.20 -16.14 9.57
C PRO A 241 28.60 -17.12 10.59
N GLU A 242 28.32 -16.67 11.81
CA GLU A 242 27.96 -17.56 12.94
C GLU A 242 26.46 -17.81 13.11
N GLU A 243 25.59 -17.07 12.43
CA GLU A 243 24.16 -17.39 12.41
C GLU A 243 23.88 -18.47 11.36
N LYS A 244 23.97 -19.73 11.77
CA LYS A 244 23.37 -20.90 11.06
C LYS A 244 21.84 -20.83 11.07
N LYS A 245 21.25 -19.71 10.66
CA LYS A 245 19.82 -19.65 10.34
C LYS A 245 19.66 -20.15 8.92
N ALA A 246 18.86 -21.21 8.76
CA ALA A 246 18.45 -21.72 7.47
C ALA A 246 18.13 -20.56 6.52
N PHE A 247 18.73 -20.58 5.34
CA PHE A 247 18.46 -19.63 4.27
C PHE A 247 16.97 -19.73 3.92
N SER A 248 16.12 -18.90 4.54
CA SER A 248 14.76 -18.72 4.05
C SER A 248 14.89 -18.14 2.65
N SER A 249 14.24 -18.76 1.66
CA SER A 249 14.15 -18.47 0.22
C SER A 249 13.80 -17.02 -0.16
N LYS A 250 14.54 -16.05 0.36
CA LYS A 250 14.37 -14.63 0.06
C LYS A 250 14.95 -14.39 -1.32
N SER A 251 14.08 -14.06 -2.26
CA SER A 251 14.47 -13.68 -3.62
C SER A 251 15.59 -12.63 -3.58
N LEU A 252 16.63 -12.87 -4.37
CA LEU A 252 17.76 -11.97 -4.56
C LEU A 252 17.37 -10.77 -5.41
N MET A 253 16.50 -11.03 -6.39
CA MET A 253 16.02 -10.05 -7.34
C MET A 253 14.57 -10.37 -7.72
N ASP A 254 13.70 -9.37 -7.62
CA ASP A 254 12.33 -9.41 -8.13
C ASP A 254 12.20 -8.37 -9.25
N ILE A 255 11.74 -8.77 -10.43
CA ILE A 255 11.44 -7.90 -11.57
C ILE A 255 9.95 -8.01 -11.86
N GLY A 256 9.22 -6.90 -11.84
CA GLY A 256 7.82 -6.84 -12.27
C GLY A 256 7.68 -5.90 -13.45
N ALA A 257 7.06 -6.36 -14.53
CA ALA A 257 6.67 -5.53 -15.67
C ALA A 257 5.14 -5.54 -15.79
N GLY A 258 4.55 -4.41 -16.18
CA GLY A 258 3.11 -4.34 -16.39
C GLY A 258 2.69 -3.28 -17.39
N VAL A 259 1.43 -3.40 -17.79
CA VAL A 259 0.74 -2.50 -18.71
C VAL A 259 -0.64 -2.16 -18.15
N ASP A 260 -1.07 -0.91 -18.35
CA ASP A 260 -2.43 -0.43 -18.16
C ASP A 260 -2.93 0.12 -19.49
N TYR A 261 -4.07 -0.36 -19.96
CA TYR A 261 -4.70 0.05 -21.21
C TYR A 261 -6.17 0.37 -21.02
N LYS A 262 -6.56 1.61 -21.33
CA LYS A 262 -7.95 2.08 -21.27
C LYS A 262 -8.56 2.04 -22.66
N PHE A 263 -9.44 1.06 -22.91
CA PHE A 263 -10.17 0.98 -24.17
C PHE A 263 -11.07 2.21 -24.34
N ASN A 264 -11.82 2.53 -23.29
CA ASN A 264 -12.73 3.67 -23.19
C ASN A 264 -12.81 4.15 -21.71
N LYS A 265 -13.80 4.99 -21.38
CA LYS A 265 -13.99 5.53 -20.01
C LYS A 265 -14.46 4.46 -19.00
N ASP A 266 -15.00 3.35 -19.49
CA ASP A 266 -15.71 2.31 -18.74
C ASP A 266 -14.95 0.96 -18.74
N THR A 267 -13.97 0.78 -19.62
CA THR A 267 -13.24 -0.49 -19.79
C THR A 267 -11.73 -0.27 -19.70
N THR A 268 -11.09 -1.01 -18.80
CA THR A 268 -9.63 -0.97 -18.59
C THR A 268 -9.05 -2.37 -18.45
N LEU A 269 -7.95 -2.64 -19.14
CA LEU A 269 -7.14 -3.84 -19.01
C LEU A 269 -5.83 -3.51 -18.29
N GLN A 270 -5.46 -4.34 -17.33
CA GLN A 270 -4.13 -4.36 -16.75
C GLN A 270 -3.50 -5.73 -16.94
N GLY A 271 -2.24 -5.76 -17.34
CA GLY A 271 -1.44 -6.99 -17.50
C GLY A 271 -0.16 -6.86 -16.70
N LYS A 272 0.35 -7.96 -16.16
CA LYS A 272 1.67 -7.99 -15.52
C LYS A 272 2.39 -9.32 -15.68
N VAL A 273 3.70 -9.24 -15.59
CA VAL A 273 4.63 -10.36 -15.51
C VAL A 273 5.58 -10.07 -14.36
N ASP A 274 5.66 -10.98 -13.39
CA ASP A 274 6.64 -10.92 -12.31
C ASP A 274 7.63 -12.09 -12.46
N ILE A 275 8.92 -11.77 -12.35
CA ILE A 275 10.04 -12.70 -12.42
C ILE A 275 10.81 -12.59 -11.09
N GLY A 276 10.87 -13.68 -10.33
CA GLY A 276 11.65 -13.78 -9.11
C GLY A 276 12.86 -14.69 -9.29
N LEU A 277 14.04 -14.24 -8.86
CA LEU A 277 15.26 -15.04 -8.81
C LEU A 277 15.62 -15.30 -7.35
N ALA A 278 15.73 -16.58 -6.97
CA ALA A 278 16.13 -17.00 -5.63
C ALA A 278 17.36 -17.92 -5.69
N MET A 279 18.26 -17.77 -4.72
CA MET A 279 19.26 -18.80 -4.45
C MET A 279 18.62 -19.86 -3.56
N VAL A 280 18.68 -21.11 -4.01
CA VAL A 280 18.33 -22.26 -3.19
C VAL A 280 19.64 -22.94 -2.79
N ASN A 281 19.95 -22.85 -1.50
CA ASN A 281 20.99 -23.68 -0.92
C ASN A 281 20.34 -25.01 -0.53
N PRO A 282 20.82 -26.14 -1.08
CA PRO A 282 20.40 -27.43 -0.60
C PRO A 282 20.78 -27.56 0.88
N VAL A 283 19.91 -28.23 1.65
CA VAL A 283 20.09 -28.50 3.09
C VAL A 283 21.34 -29.36 3.34
N ASP A 284 21.88 -29.98 2.29
CA ASP A 284 23.04 -30.85 2.30
C ASP A 284 24.29 -30.13 1.76
N THR A 285 25.35 -30.08 2.57
CA THR A 285 26.57 -29.26 2.36
C THR A 285 27.42 -29.66 1.15
N SER A 286 26.99 -30.65 0.36
CA SER A 286 27.70 -31.15 -0.83
C SER A 286 27.13 -30.65 -2.16
N ALA A 287 25.94 -30.03 -2.17
CA ALA A 287 25.28 -29.62 -3.40
C ALA A 287 25.46 -28.12 -3.68
N LYS A 288 25.81 -27.79 -4.94
CA LYS A 288 26.02 -26.42 -5.40
C LYS A 288 24.71 -25.62 -5.28
N ALA A 289 24.80 -24.36 -4.86
CA ALA A 289 23.67 -23.44 -4.84
C ALA A 289 23.01 -23.40 -6.24
N THR A 290 21.72 -23.69 -6.32
CA THR A 290 20.95 -23.63 -7.57
C THR A 290 20.18 -22.31 -7.62
N LEU A 291 20.10 -21.73 -8.82
CA LEU A 291 19.27 -20.56 -9.09
C LEU A 291 17.87 -21.03 -9.48
N GLU A 292 16.87 -20.71 -8.67
CA GLU A 292 15.48 -20.90 -9.04
C GLU A 292 14.92 -19.62 -9.64
N GLN A 293 14.39 -19.75 -10.86
CA GLN A 293 13.63 -18.70 -11.53
C GLN A 293 12.15 -19.01 -11.42
N THR A 294 11.39 -18.07 -10.88
CA THR A 294 9.93 -18.10 -10.86
C THR A 294 9.40 -17.07 -11.85
N VAL A 295 8.45 -17.45 -12.69
CA VAL A 295 7.73 -16.54 -13.59
C VAL A 295 6.25 -16.64 -13.29
N SER A 296 5.60 -15.51 -13.06
CA SER A 296 4.17 -15.43 -12.88
C SER A 296 3.58 -14.39 -13.83
N VAL A 297 2.49 -14.75 -14.50
CA VAL A 297 1.76 -13.87 -15.42
C VAL A 297 0.36 -13.69 -14.89
N GLY A 298 -0.08 -12.44 -14.85
CA GLY A 298 -1.41 -12.04 -14.41
C GLY A 298 -2.05 -11.04 -15.35
N GLY A 299 -3.38 -11.10 -15.49
CA GLY A 299 -4.18 -10.07 -16.15
C GLY A 299 -5.41 -9.73 -15.32
N VAL A 300 -5.85 -8.47 -15.35
CA VAL A 300 -7.12 -7.98 -14.81
C VAL A 300 -7.84 -7.17 -15.89
N MET A 301 -9.07 -7.55 -16.24
CA MET A 301 -9.91 -6.73 -17.11
C MET A 301 -11.15 -6.25 -16.36
N GLU A 302 -11.39 -4.94 -16.38
CA GLU A 302 -12.55 -4.30 -15.76
C GLU A 302 -13.51 -3.78 -16.84
N TYR A 303 -14.79 -4.09 -16.70
CA TYR A 303 -15.88 -3.54 -17.51
C TYR A 303 -16.89 -2.82 -16.61
N ALA A 304 -17.27 -1.59 -16.94
CA ALA A 304 -18.45 -0.95 -16.39
C ALA A 304 -19.61 -1.02 -17.39
N LEU A 305 -20.68 -1.73 -17.06
CA LEU A 305 -21.94 -1.70 -17.83
C LEU A 305 -22.76 -0.49 -17.36
N THR A 306 -23.23 0.33 -18.31
CA THR A 306 -23.84 1.65 -18.04
C THR A 306 -25.36 1.69 -18.29
N ASP A 307 -25.97 0.56 -18.64
CA ASP A 307 -27.38 0.50 -19.07
C ASP A 307 -28.40 0.37 -17.94
N PHE A 308 -27.94 0.29 -16.69
CA PHE A 308 -28.81 0.44 -15.53
C PHE A 308 -28.44 1.76 -14.86
N ASN A 309 -29.37 2.38 -14.12
CA ASN A 309 -29.09 3.58 -13.30
C ASN A 309 -27.95 3.37 -12.27
N SER A 310 -27.34 2.16 -12.24
CA SER A 310 -26.17 1.75 -11.50
C SER A 310 -24.98 1.33 -12.37
N LYS A 311 -23.74 1.54 -11.92
CA LYS A 311 -22.54 0.97 -12.57
C LYS A 311 -22.34 -0.48 -12.13
N LEU A 312 -22.37 -1.44 -13.05
CA LEU A 312 -21.91 -2.82 -12.79
C LEU A 312 -20.45 -2.98 -13.20
N GLN A 313 -19.53 -3.10 -12.24
CA GLN A 313 -18.13 -3.41 -12.55
C GLN A 313 -17.90 -4.92 -12.53
N LEU A 314 -17.56 -5.53 -13.67
CA LEU A 314 -17.08 -6.92 -13.78
C LEU A 314 -15.57 -6.92 -13.83
N THR A 315 -14.92 -7.73 -12.99
CA THR A 315 -13.46 -7.86 -13.04
C THR A 315 -13.05 -9.32 -13.16
N THR A 316 -12.28 -9.68 -14.18
CA THR A 316 -11.78 -11.06 -14.41
C THR A 316 -10.27 -11.11 -14.21
N ILE A 317 -9.79 -12.10 -13.45
CA ILE A 317 -8.36 -12.42 -13.34
C ILE A 317 -8.02 -13.67 -14.15
N CYS A 318 -6.91 -13.61 -14.88
CA CYS A 318 -6.24 -14.79 -15.43
C CYS A 318 -4.87 -14.92 -14.76
N LYS A 319 -4.62 -16.04 -14.05
CA LYS A 319 -3.28 -16.45 -13.61
C LYS A 319 -2.82 -17.64 -14.45
N ALA A 320 -1.61 -17.59 -14.98
CA ALA A 320 -1.07 -18.68 -15.81
C ALA A 320 -0.73 -19.97 -15.02
N SER A 321 -0.54 -19.90 -13.70
CA SER A 321 -0.13 -21.05 -12.86
C SER A 321 -1.31 -21.76 -12.15
N GLY A 322 -2.52 -21.63 -12.68
CA GLY A 322 -3.76 -22.11 -12.07
C GLY A 322 -4.84 -21.05 -12.22
N ALA A 323 -5.86 -21.35 -13.04
CA ALA A 323 -6.91 -20.40 -13.40
C ALA A 323 -7.85 -20.13 -12.22
N ASP A 324 -7.45 -19.23 -11.32
CA ASP A 324 -8.39 -18.59 -10.39
C ASP A 324 -9.17 -17.50 -11.14
N LEU A 325 -10.37 -17.81 -11.61
CA LEU A 325 -11.33 -16.82 -12.07
C LEU A 325 -12.01 -16.18 -10.84
N GLY A 326 -11.60 -14.97 -10.50
CA GLY A 326 -12.35 -14.14 -9.54
C GLY A 326 -13.23 -13.17 -10.30
N LEU A 327 -14.52 -13.08 -9.94
CA LEU A 327 -15.46 -12.07 -10.42
C LEU A 327 -15.75 -11.08 -9.28
N LYS A 328 -15.42 -9.81 -9.48
CA LYS A 328 -15.89 -8.73 -8.60
C LYS A 328 -17.09 -8.07 -9.26
N LEU A 329 -18.20 -7.91 -8.52
CA LEU A 329 -19.39 -7.15 -8.93
C LEU A 329 -19.50 -5.92 -8.04
N THR A 330 -19.44 -4.72 -8.64
CA THR A 330 -19.72 -3.47 -7.92
C THR A 330 -21.05 -2.92 -8.41
N TYR A 331 -21.94 -2.52 -7.51
CA TYR A 331 -23.16 -1.76 -7.80
C TYR A 331 -23.05 -0.38 -7.13
N GLY A 332 -23.59 0.66 -7.77
CA GLY A 332 -23.77 1.94 -7.08
C GLY A 332 -24.78 2.83 -7.78
N ASP A 333 -25.64 3.48 -6.99
CA ASP A 333 -26.67 4.41 -7.45
C ASP A 333 -26.07 5.79 -7.80
N LYS A 334 -26.75 6.49 -8.71
CA LYS A 334 -26.47 7.90 -9.05
C LYS A 334 -27.20 8.85 -8.11
#